data_AF-A0A6J2VPR5-F1
#
_entry.id   AF-A0A6J2VPR5-F1
#
_cell.length_a   1.000
_cell.length_b   1.000
_cell.length_c   1.000
_cell.angle_alpha   90.00
_cell.angle_beta   90.00
_cell.angle_gamma   90.00
#
_symmetry.space_group_name_H-M   'P 1'
#
loop_
_entity.id
_entity.type
_entity.pdbx_description
1 polymer ?
#
loop_
_entity_poly.entity_id
_entity_poly.type
_entity_poly.pdbx_seq_one_letter_code
_entity_poly.pdbx_strand_id
1 'polypeptide(L)'
;MNTSQERDSFQDAFIKNFICVALGIIINHINGVFVYTFCKNAVFYSNSRYILYIHLVTNDMIMLSVTVGLHVVSYAVPFMQVSLCCFLLLLGNMTAKNAPLNLAGMAIERYIAVCKPLHHPQICTVKRTYILICLIWMASTIPALADVFIIIAIKPLSFFNSNTLCILWDIFGTQQHRDRATVVEIIFMLFVWLTLFYTYFMILHIAKNASTDQASAKKAQNTILLHGAQLLFSMLSYIAPFIDMYLVPLFPKSRSNILFTTFLLSHILPRLLSPLIYGIRDQQFVKYIKSYFSYKYEHSSSVKPY
;
A
#
# COMPACT_ATOMS: atom_id res chain seq x y z
N MET A 1 8.52 8.33 -35.39
CA MET A 1 7.11 7.92 -35.41
C MET A 1 6.35 8.79 -34.44
N ASN A 2 5.48 9.68 -34.93
CA ASN A 2 4.62 10.53 -34.10
C ASN A 2 3.59 9.67 -33.37
N THR A 3 3.84 9.33 -32.11
CA THR A 3 2.79 8.92 -31.19
C THR A 3 2.13 10.20 -30.67
N SER A 4 1.13 10.69 -31.40
CA SER A 4 0.17 11.64 -30.82
C SER A 4 -0.50 10.94 -29.64
N GLN A 5 -0.03 11.22 -28.43
CA GLN A 5 -0.64 10.75 -27.20
C GLN A 5 -2.05 11.37 -27.16
N GLU A 6 -3.08 10.59 -27.50
CA GLU A 6 -4.47 11.05 -27.39
C GLU A 6 -4.71 11.42 -25.92
N ARG A 7 -4.91 12.72 -25.71
CA ARG A 7 -5.24 13.27 -24.40
C ARG A 7 -6.69 12.90 -24.11
N ASP A 8 -6.96 12.45 -22.90
CA ASP A 8 -8.32 12.13 -22.45
C ASP A 8 -9.27 13.29 -22.72
N SER A 9 -10.53 12.97 -23.06
CA SER A 9 -11.58 13.96 -23.13
C SER A 9 -11.75 14.64 -21.77
N PHE A 10 -12.27 15.87 -21.74
CA PHE A 10 -12.52 16.57 -20.48
C PHE A 10 -13.42 15.75 -19.53
N GLN A 11 -14.44 15.08 -20.10
CA GLN A 11 -15.34 14.23 -19.34
C GLN A 11 -14.62 13.02 -18.73
N ASP A 12 -13.77 12.34 -19.50
CA ASP A 12 -13.01 11.19 -19.00
C ASP A 12 -12.01 11.62 -17.91
N ALA A 13 -11.30 12.72 -18.14
CA ALA A 13 -10.39 13.29 -17.16
C ALA A 13 -11.12 13.66 -15.86
N PHE A 14 -12.28 14.33 -15.97
CA PHE A 14 -13.09 14.70 -14.81
C PHE A 14 -13.55 13.47 -14.02
N ILE A 15 -14.10 12.45 -14.71
CA ILE A 15 -14.57 11.21 -14.07
C ILE A 15 -13.42 10.49 -13.36
N LYS A 16 -12.27 10.33 -14.02
CA LYS A 16 -11.09 9.67 -13.44
C LYS A 16 -10.59 10.40 -12.19
N ASN A 17 -10.47 11.72 -12.26
CA ASN A 17 -10.06 12.54 -11.12
C ASN A 17 -11.07 12.47 -9.97
N PHE A 18 -12.37 12.59 -10.27
CA PHE A 18 -13.42 12.51 -9.26
C PHE A 18 -13.38 11.17 -8.52
N ILE A 19 -13.29 10.05 -9.26
CA ILE A 19 -13.20 8.70 -8.67
C ILE A 19 -11.95 8.58 -7.80
N CYS A 20 -10.78 8.96 -8.31
CA CYS A 20 -9.52 8.89 -7.56
C CYS A 20 -9.55 9.71 -6.27
N VAL A 21 -10.02 10.95 -6.35
CA VAL A 21 -10.09 11.85 -5.19
C VAL A 21 -11.10 11.36 -4.16
N ALA A 22 -12.31 10.96 -4.61
CA ALA A 22 -13.33 10.44 -3.72
C ALA A 22 -12.84 9.18 -2.98
N LEU A 23 -12.29 8.21 -3.70
CA LEU A 23 -11.75 6.98 -3.10
C LEU A 23 -10.56 7.29 -2.17
N GLY A 24 -9.66 8.18 -2.58
CA GLY A 24 -8.52 8.61 -1.76
C GLY A 24 -8.95 9.23 -0.43
N ILE A 25 -9.94 10.13 -0.46
CA ILE A 25 -10.50 10.76 0.75
C ILE A 25 -11.16 9.71 1.65
N ILE A 26 -11.99 8.83 1.08
CA ILE A 26 -12.69 7.79 1.84
C ILE A 26 -11.69 6.86 2.53
N ILE A 27 -10.70 6.34 1.81
CA ILE A 27 -9.71 5.42 2.37
C ILE A 27 -8.85 6.11 3.42
N ASN A 28 -8.38 7.33 3.15
CA ASN A 28 -7.60 8.10 4.13
C ASN A 28 -8.40 8.41 5.39
N HIS A 29 -9.70 8.70 5.26
CA HIS A 29 -10.56 8.91 6.41
C HIS A 29 -10.69 7.63 7.27
N ILE A 30 -10.97 6.49 6.63
CA ILE A 30 -11.07 5.19 7.32
C ILE A 30 -9.74 4.85 8.02
N ASN A 31 -8.61 4.97 7.32
CA ASN A 31 -7.29 4.73 7.88
C ASN A 31 -6.97 5.68 9.04
N GLY A 32 -7.34 6.96 8.90
CA GLY A 32 -7.19 7.98 9.94
C GLY A 32 -7.90 7.62 11.23
N VAL A 33 -9.09 7.00 11.17
CA VAL A 33 -9.81 6.52 12.37
C VAL A 33 -9.03 5.42 13.08
N PHE A 34 -8.40 4.49 12.35
CA PHE A 34 -7.56 3.44 12.95
C PHE A 34 -6.29 4.02 13.57
N VAL A 35 -5.61 4.94 12.87
CA VAL A 35 -4.44 5.68 13.41
C VAL A 35 -4.81 6.42 14.68
N TYR A 36 -5.89 7.19 14.66
CA TYR A 36 -6.39 7.92 15.83
C TYR A 36 -6.67 6.97 17.00
N THR A 37 -7.35 5.85 16.73
CA THR A 37 -7.68 4.85 17.77
C THR A 37 -6.44 4.21 18.36
N PHE A 38 -5.44 3.90 17.54
CA PHE A 38 -4.14 3.39 18.01
C PHE A 38 -3.46 4.41 18.91
N CYS A 39 -3.34 5.66 18.45
CA CYS A 39 -2.65 6.72 19.19
C CYS A 39 -3.28 7.05 20.55
N LYS A 40 -4.60 6.85 20.69
CA LYS A 40 -5.33 7.13 21.94
C LYS A 40 -5.26 6.01 22.97
N ASN A 41 -4.88 4.79 22.58
CA ASN A 41 -4.98 3.62 23.44
C ASN A 41 -3.64 2.88 23.56
N ALA A 42 -2.97 3.06 24.71
CA ALA A 42 -1.65 2.47 24.98
C ALA A 42 -1.63 0.92 24.92
N VAL A 43 -2.80 0.26 25.08
CA VAL A 43 -2.92 -1.21 24.97
C VAL A 43 -2.41 -1.74 23.64
N PHE A 44 -2.48 -0.95 22.57
CA PHE A 44 -2.04 -1.37 21.25
C PHE A 44 -0.51 -1.32 21.07
N TYR A 45 0.21 -0.56 21.91
CA TYR A 45 1.65 -0.32 21.74
C TYR A 45 2.51 -1.51 22.14
N SER A 46 1.96 -2.43 22.94
CA SER A 46 2.67 -3.63 23.39
C SER A 46 2.56 -4.79 22.40
N ASN A 47 1.75 -4.69 21.34
CA ASN A 47 1.47 -5.79 20.43
C ASN A 47 1.96 -5.49 19.02
N SER A 48 2.93 -6.31 18.59
CA SER A 48 3.58 -6.28 17.28
C SER A 48 2.59 -6.27 16.11
N ARG A 49 1.47 -6.98 16.20
CA ARG A 49 0.44 -6.99 15.16
C ARG A 49 -0.16 -5.60 14.92
N TYR A 50 -0.47 -4.89 16.01
CA TYR A 50 -1.08 -3.56 15.92
C TYR A 50 -0.08 -2.53 15.43
N ILE A 51 1.20 -2.64 15.82
CA ILE A 51 2.28 -1.78 15.32
C ILE A 51 2.48 -1.98 13.81
N LEU A 52 2.54 -3.22 13.31
CA LEU A 52 2.69 -3.50 11.88
C LEU A 52 1.48 -3.01 11.07
N TYR A 53 0.27 -3.22 11.60
CA TYR A 53 -0.96 -2.75 10.98
C TYR A 53 -1.03 -1.22 10.92
N ILE A 54 -0.68 -0.52 12.01
CA ILE A 54 -0.71 0.94 12.00
C ILE A 54 0.35 1.53 11.07
N HIS A 55 1.51 0.90 11.00
CA HIS A 55 2.52 1.23 10.01
C HIS A 55 2.00 1.03 8.58
N LEU A 56 1.26 -0.05 8.31
CA LEU A 56 0.67 -0.32 6.99
C LEU A 56 -0.31 0.79 6.59
N VAL A 57 -1.32 1.08 7.42
CA VAL A 57 -2.33 2.08 7.07
C VAL A 57 -1.77 3.50 7.00
N THR A 58 -0.77 3.83 7.82
CA THR A 58 -0.08 5.12 7.74
C THR A 58 0.70 5.24 6.43
N ASN A 59 1.40 4.17 6.04
CA ASN A 59 2.12 4.14 4.78
C ASN A 59 1.17 4.20 3.57
N ASP A 60 0.04 3.49 3.62
CA ASP A 60 -1.02 3.55 2.61
C ASP A 60 -1.60 4.97 2.49
N MET A 61 -1.80 5.69 3.61
CA MET A 61 -2.28 7.07 3.57
C MET A 61 -1.30 8.02 2.86
N ILE A 62 0.00 7.87 3.13
CA ILE A 62 1.04 8.67 2.46
C ILE A 62 1.06 8.33 0.96
N MET A 63 1.10 7.05 0.61
CA MET A 63 1.10 6.59 -0.78
C MET A 63 -0.12 7.11 -1.54
N LEU A 64 -1.32 6.97 -0.98
CA LEU A 64 -2.56 7.43 -1.61
C LEU A 64 -2.60 8.94 -1.78
N SER A 65 -2.20 9.70 -0.75
CA SER A 65 -2.19 11.16 -0.83
C SER A 65 -1.23 11.65 -1.92
N VAL A 66 -0.04 11.05 -2.01
CA VAL A 66 0.96 11.40 -3.03
C VAL A 66 0.50 10.99 -4.43
N THR A 67 0.02 9.77 -4.61
CA THR A 67 -0.37 9.25 -5.94
C THR A 67 -1.64 9.91 -6.48
N VAL A 68 -2.66 10.12 -5.63
CA VAL A 68 -3.86 10.87 -6.02
C VAL A 68 -3.51 12.34 -6.29
N GLY A 69 -2.65 12.95 -5.46
CA GLY A 69 -2.16 14.31 -5.70
C GLY A 69 -1.43 14.43 -7.05
N LEU A 70 -0.50 13.52 -7.34
CA LEU A 70 0.21 13.47 -8.62
C LEU A 70 -0.75 13.24 -9.79
N HIS A 71 -1.75 12.38 -9.64
CA HIS A 71 -2.77 12.15 -10.66
C HIS A 71 -3.52 13.45 -10.97
N VAL A 72 -4.04 14.16 -9.96
CA VAL A 72 -4.75 15.44 -10.14
C VAL A 72 -3.86 16.50 -10.76
N VAL A 73 -2.63 16.65 -10.25
CA VAL A 73 -1.65 17.61 -10.78
C VAL A 73 -1.34 17.33 -12.24
N SER A 74 -1.26 16.06 -12.66
CA SER A 74 -0.98 15.72 -14.07
C SER A 74 -2.03 16.25 -15.06
N TYR A 75 -3.28 16.46 -14.62
CA TYR A 75 -4.35 17.07 -15.43
C TYR A 75 -4.43 18.60 -15.25
N ALA A 76 -4.23 19.10 -14.03
CA ALA A 76 -4.41 20.51 -13.70
C ALA A 76 -3.19 21.38 -14.01
N VAL A 77 -1.99 20.90 -13.68
CA VAL A 77 -0.72 21.63 -13.80
C VAL A 77 0.34 20.65 -14.37
N PRO A 78 0.31 20.37 -15.68
CA PRO A 78 1.09 19.27 -16.26
C PRO A 78 2.61 19.49 -16.13
N PHE A 79 3.07 20.74 -16.12
CA PHE A 79 4.48 21.08 -15.98
C PHE A 79 4.79 21.54 -14.56
N MET A 80 5.72 20.86 -13.90
CA MET A 80 6.17 21.21 -12.55
C MET A 80 7.68 21.10 -12.43
N GLN A 81 8.23 21.77 -11.41
CA GLN A 81 9.67 21.75 -11.16
C GLN A 81 10.16 20.33 -10.90
N VAL A 82 11.25 19.95 -11.58
CA VAL A 82 11.81 18.59 -11.51
C VAL A 82 12.12 18.17 -10.08
N SER A 83 12.69 19.03 -9.25
CA SER A 83 13.02 18.70 -7.85
C SER A 83 11.79 18.23 -7.04
N LEU A 84 10.68 18.98 -7.13
CA LEU A 84 9.43 18.61 -6.45
C LEU A 84 8.84 17.32 -7.03
N CYS A 85 8.88 17.16 -8.35
CA CYS A 85 8.40 15.95 -8.99
C CYS A 85 9.22 14.71 -8.58
N CYS A 86 10.55 14.81 -8.57
CA CYS A 86 11.44 13.76 -8.08
C CYS A 86 11.07 13.36 -6.65
N PHE A 87 10.90 14.33 -5.75
CA PHE A 87 10.52 14.07 -4.37
C PHE A 87 9.19 13.29 -4.28
N LEU A 88 8.14 13.75 -4.96
CA LEU A 88 6.83 13.11 -4.93
C LEU A 88 6.86 11.70 -5.55
N LEU A 89 7.52 11.53 -6.70
CA LEU A 89 7.62 10.22 -7.35
C LEU A 89 8.39 9.21 -6.50
N LEU A 90 9.51 9.63 -5.90
CA LEU A 90 10.30 8.77 -5.02
C LEU A 90 9.52 8.40 -3.76
N LEU A 91 8.84 9.37 -3.13
CA LEU A 91 8.00 9.12 -1.96
C LEU A 91 6.86 8.15 -2.29
N GLY A 92 6.17 8.35 -3.42
CA GLY A 92 5.12 7.45 -3.90
C GLY A 92 5.65 6.03 -4.17
N ASN A 93 6.82 5.92 -4.79
CA ASN A 93 7.43 4.63 -5.12
C ASN A 93 7.91 3.86 -3.88
N MET A 94 8.56 4.55 -2.93
CA MET A 94 9.02 3.97 -1.68
C MET A 94 7.84 3.45 -0.85
N THR A 95 6.80 4.26 -0.71
CA THR A 95 5.60 3.89 0.04
C THR A 95 4.83 2.75 -0.66
N ALA A 96 4.73 2.76 -1.99
CA ALA A 96 4.12 1.65 -2.74
C ALA A 96 4.82 0.29 -2.48
N LYS A 97 6.15 0.29 -2.33
CA LYS A 97 6.94 -0.93 -2.00
C LYS A 97 6.84 -1.37 -0.55
N ASN A 98 6.65 -0.44 0.38
CA ASN A 98 6.54 -0.75 1.80
C ASN A 98 5.31 -1.60 2.14
N ALA A 99 4.16 -1.34 1.49
CA ALA A 99 2.91 -2.06 1.76
C ALA A 99 3.04 -3.60 1.62
N PRO A 100 3.48 -4.17 0.48
CA PRO A 100 3.65 -5.61 0.34
C PRO A 100 4.73 -6.21 1.26
N LEU A 101 5.84 -5.50 1.51
CA LEU A 101 6.86 -5.95 2.46
C LEU A 101 6.32 -6.00 3.89
N ASN A 102 5.49 -5.02 4.28
CA ASN A 102 4.83 -5.01 5.58
C ASN A 102 3.81 -6.15 5.69
N LEU A 103 3.04 -6.43 4.63
CA LEU A 103 2.15 -7.58 4.59
C LEU A 103 2.89 -8.92 4.73
N ALA A 104 4.07 -9.06 4.12
CA ALA A 104 4.94 -10.22 4.36
C ALA A 104 5.36 -10.33 5.83
N GLY A 105 5.74 -9.21 6.45
CA GLY A 105 6.04 -9.12 7.88
C GLY A 105 4.86 -9.53 8.78
N MET A 106 3.65 -9.04 8.46
CA MET A 106 2.41 -9.42 9.14
C MET A 106 2.10 -10.91 8.98
N ALA A 107 2.35 -11.49 7.80
CA ALA A 107 2.15 -12.92 7.57
C ALA A 107 3.14 -13.77 8.35
N ILE A 108 4.41 -13.36 8.47
CA ILE A 108 5.41 -14.01 9.32
C ILE A 108 4.97 -13.96 10.80
N GLU A 109 4.52 -12.80 11.28
CA GLU A 109 4.03 -12.64 12.66
C GLU A 109 2.85 -13.59 12.94
N ARG A 110 1.87 -13.65 12.02
CA ARG A 110 0.73 -14.59 12.11
C ARG A 110 1.19 -16.04 12.09
N TYR A 111 2.14 -16.40 11.21
CA TYR A 111 2.71 -17.74 11.15
C TYR A 111 3.37 -18.14 12.47
N ILE A 112 4.19 -17.26 13.07
CA ILE A 112 4.83 -17.54 14.36
C ILE A 112 3.77 -17.72 15.45
N ALA A 113 2.72 -16.90 15.47
CA ALA A 113 1.65 -16.98 16.45
C ALA A 113 0.91 -18.32 16.41
N VAL A 114 0.64 -18.84 15.20
CA VAL A 114 -0.10 -20.09 15.00
C VAL A 114 0.80 -21.32 15.14
N CYS A 115 1.96 -21.31 14.48
CA CYS A 115 2.82 -22.48 14.36
C CYS A 115 3.77 -22.64 15.56
N LYS A 116 4.06 -21.55 16.28
CA LYS A 116 5.01 -21.53 17.41
C LYS A 116 4.49 -20.68 18.57
N PRO A 117 3.29 -20.96 19.12
CA PRO A 117 2.64 -20.09 20.12
C PRO A 117 3.49 -19.85 21.37
N LEU A 118 4.22 -20.86 21.86
CA LEU A 118 5.09 -20.73 23.05
C LEU A 118 6.28 -19.77 22.84
N HIS A 119 6.75 -19.62 21.60
CA HIS A 119 7.88 -18.75 21.28
C HIS A 119 7.44 -17.39 20.72
N HIS A 120 6.16 -17.21 20.41
CA HIS A 120 5.63 -15.95 19.90
C HIS A 120 6.01 -14.72 20.75
N PRO A 121 5.84 -14.71 22.09
CA PRO A 121 6.19 -13.53 22.89
C PRO A 121 7.69 -13.23 22.92
N GLN A 122 8.55 -14.23 22.65
CA GLN A 122 10.01 -14.06 22.60
C GLN A 122 10.49 -13.59 21.22
N ILE A 123 9.82 -14.03 20.15
CA ILE A 123 10.22 -13.73 18.77
C ILE A 123 9.57 -12.44 18.26
N CYS A 124 8.27 -12.26 18.50
CA CYS A 124 7.49 -11.12 18.01
C CYS A 124 7.44 -9.99 19.05
N THR A 125 8.61 -9.51 19.47
CA THR A 125 8.71 -8.40 20.43
C THR A 125 8.60 -7.04 19.73
N VAL A 126 8.11 -6.03 20.46
CA VAL A 126 8.00 -4.63 19.98
C VAL A 126 9.32 -4.13 19.38
N LYS A 127 10.45 -4.39 20.05
CA LYS A 127 11.78 -4.00 19.55
C LYS A 127 12.07 -4.61 18.18
N ARG A 128 11.83 -5.92 18.01
CA ARG A 128 12.06 -6.62 16.73
C ARG A 128 11.11 -6.14 15.64
N THR A 129 9.87 -5.78 16.00
CA THR A 129 8.92 -5.18 15.06
C THR A 129 9.39 -3.82 14.55
N TYR A 130 9.91 -2.95 15.41
CA TYR A 130 10.49 -1.68 14.94
C TYR A 130 11.74 -1.89 14.09
N ILE A 131 12.59 -2.87 14.41
CA ILE A 131 13.71 -3.25 13.54
C ILE A 131 13.20 -3.70 12.17
N LEU A 132 12.16 -4.54 12.10
CA LEU A 132 11.54 -4.95 10.84
C LEU A 132 11.00 -3.76 10.04
N ILE A 133 10.33 -2.80 10.69
CA ILE A 133 9.86 -1.56 10.05
C ILE A 133 11.05 -0.77 9.47
N CYS A 134 12.13 -0.62 10.23
CA CYS A 134 13.34 0.05 9.73
C CYS A 134 13.94 -0.69 8.52
N LEU A 135 13.99 -2.03 8.55
CA LEU A 135 14.46 -2.84 7.42
C LEU A 135 13.59 -2.64 6.17
N ILE A 136 12.26 -2.57 6.33
CA ILE A 136 11.32 -2.31 5.24
C ILE A 136 11.60 -0.94 4.60
N TRP A 137 11.76 0.10 5.42
CA TRP A 137 12.11 1.43 4.93
C TRP A 137 13.46 1.46 4.24
N MET A 138 14.49 0.83 4.80
CA MET A 138 15.81 0.76 4.14
C MET A 138 15.70 0.04 2.79
N ALA A 139 15.00 -1.09 2.73
CA ALA A 139 14.83 -1.85 1.50
C ALA A 139 14.12 -1.03 0.40
N SER A 140 13.08 -0.27 0.72
CA SER A 140 12.37 0.58 -0.24
C SER A 140 13.15 1.85 -0.62
N THR A 141 13.99 2.36 0.28
CA THR A 141 14.76 3.60 0.09
C THR A 141 15.99 3.40 -0.81
N ILE A 142 16.68 2.26 -0.69
CA ILE A 142 17.93 2.00 -1.45
C ILE A 142 17.74 2.12 -2.97
N PRO A 143 16.69 1.54 -3.60
CA PRO A 143 16.41 1.73 -5.01
C PRO A 143 16.17 3.20 -5.37
N ALA A 144 15.37 3.91 -4.58
CA ALA A 144 15.03 5.31 -4.78
C ALA A 144 16.26 6.23 -4.72
N LEU A 145 17.15 6.02 -3.73
CA LEU A 145 18.39 6.78 -3.63
C LEU A 145 19.29 6.57 -4.84
N ALA A 146 19.36 5.34 -5.35
CA ALA A 146 20.17 5.09 -6.52
C ALA A 146 19.59 5.72 -7.79
N ASP A 147 18.27 5.79 -7.93
CA ASP A 147 17.66 6.56 -9.02
C ASP A 147 18.08 8.03 -8.96
N VAL A 148 18.14 8.62 -7.75
CA VAL A 148 18.65 9.98 -7.54
C VAL A 148 20.13 10.10 -7.92
N PHE A 149 20.98 9.17 -7.48
CA PHE A 149 22.42 9.21 -7.80
C PHE A 149 22.68 9.10 -9.31
N ILE A 150 21.96 8.21 -10.01
CA ILE A 150 22.10 8.04 -11.45
C ILE A 150 21.71 9.34 -12.18
N ILE A 151 20.59 9.96 -11.81
CA ILE A 151 20.16 11.18 -12.50
C ILE A 151 21.08 12.37 -12.22
N ILE A 152 21.60 12.52 -11.00
CA ILE A 152 22.60 13.54 -10.66
C ILE A 152 23.89 13.33 -11.46
N ALA A 153 24.30 12.09 -11.70
CA ALA A 153 25.50 11.79 -12.47
C ALA A 153 25.36 12.08 -13.98
N ILE A 154 24.13 11.99 -14.52
CA ILE A 154 23.89 12.10 -15.97
C ILE A 154 23.36 13.48 -16.38
N LYS A 155 22.64 14.18 -15.49
CA LYS A 155 21.99 15.47 -15.79
C LYS A 155 22.69 16.63 -15.08
N PRO A 156 22.80 17.81 -15.72
CA PRO A 156 23.33 19.00 -15.05
C PRO A 156 22.40 19.46 -13.93
N LEU A 157 22.95 20.14 -12.91
CA LEU A 157 22.17 20.66 -11.78
C LEU A 157 21.02 21.61 -12.19
N SER A 158 21.18 22.32 -13.31
CA SER A 158 20.13 23.18 -13.88
C SER A 158 18.86 22.41 -14.27
N PHE A 159 18.98 21.11 -14.55
CA PHE A 159 17.82 20.25 -14.84
C PHE A 159 16.83 20.20 -13.67
N PHE A 160 17.30 20.17 -12.42
CA PHE A 160 16.43 20.09 -11.24
C PHE A 160 15.59 21.36 -11.00
N ASN A 161 15.99 22.48 -11.61
CA ASN A 161 15.27 23.75 -11.59
C ASN A 161 14.37 23.97 -12.82
N SER A 162 14.43 23.06 -13.80
CA SER A 162 13.56 23.13 -14.97
C SER A 162 12.16 22.58 -14.68
N ASN A 163 11.21 22.89 -15.57
CA ASN A 163 9.84 22.36 -15.49
C ASN A 163 9.67 21.24 -16.52
N THR A 164 9.10 20.11 -16.10
CA THR A 164 8.82 18.96 -16.96
C THR A 164 7.48 18.34 -16.62
N LEU A 165 7.00 17.45 -17.49
CA LEU A 165 5.88 16.58 -17.17
C LEU A 165 6.27 15.63 -16.03
N CYS A 166 5.47 15.61 -14.96
CA CYS A 166 5.79 14.79 -13.80
C CYS A 166 5.42 13.32 -14.00
N ILE A 167 6.20 12.66 -14.85
CA ILE A 167 6.02 11.27 -15.22
C ILE A 167 7.33 10.54 -14.91
N LEU A 168 7.23 9.37 -14.28
CA LEU A 168 8.38 8.57 -13.87
C LEU A 168 9.39 8.38 -15.02
N TRP A 169 8.90 8.07 -16.22
CA TRP A 169 9.72 7.83 -17.40
C TRP A 169 10.38 9.06 -18.00
N ASP A 170 9.84 10.26 -17.76
CA ASP A 170 10.45 11.51 -18.25
C ASP A 170 11.65 11.94 -17.39
N ILE A 171 11.65 11.51 -16.12
CA ILE A 171 12.72 11.81 -15.16
C ILE A 171 13.70 10.63 -15.07
N PHE A 172 13.21 9.44 -14.71
CA PHE A 172 14.00 8.22 -14.52
C PHE A 172 13.87 7.29 -15.74
N GLY A 173 14.10 7.84 -16.94
CA GLY A 173 13.79 7.17 -18.20
C GLY A 173 14.89 6.33 -18.83
N THR A 174 16.11 6.38 -18.30
CA THR A 174 17.28 5.71 -18.90
C THR A 174 17.12 4.19 -18.89
N GLN A 175 17.82 3.50 -19.79
CA GLN A 175 17.84 2.04 -19.83
C GLN A 175 18.29 1.45 -18.48
N GLN A 176 19.28 2.08 -17.85
CA GLN A 176 19.77 1.67 -16.53
C GLN A 176 18.70 1.78 -15.43
N HIS A 177 17.86 2.84 -15.44
CA HIS A 177 16.73 2.93 -14.51
C HIS A 177 15.73 1.81 -14.75
N ARG A 178 15.38 1.54 -16.01
CA ARG A 178 14.42 0.48 -16.39
C ARG A 178 14.87 -0.90 -15.95
N ASP A 179 16.10 -1.27 -16.28
CA ASP A 179 16.65 -2.58 -15.98
C ASP A 179 16.74 -2.79 -14.47
N ARG A 180 17.24 -1.78 -13.74
CA ARG A 180 17.33 -1.81 -12.29
C ARG A 180 15.95 -1.90 -11.64
N ALA A 181 15.01 -1.05 -12.04
CA ALA A 181 13.66 -1.05 -11.49
C ALA A 181 13.01 -2.42 -11.68
N THR A 182 13.13 -3.00 -12.88
CA THR A 182 12.60 -4.34 -13.19
C THR A 182 13.22 -5.42 -12.31
N VAL A 183 14.56 -5.43 -12.17
CA VAL A 183 15.27 -6.40 -11.32
C VAL A 183 14.85 -6.27 -9.86
N VAL A 184 14.78 -5.06 -9.33
CA VAL A 184 14.35 -4.80 -7.94
C VAL A 184 12.91 -5.28 -7.73
N GLU A 185 12.01 -4.96 -8.66
CA GLU A 185 10.60 -5.35 -8.58
C GLU A 185 10.46 -6.87 -8.59
N ILE A 186 11.20 -7.59 -9.44
CA ILE A 186 11.22 -9.06 -9.50
C ILE A 186 11.75 -9.65 -8.20
N ILE A 187 12.86 -9.13 -7.66
CA ILE A 187 13.44 -9.63 -6.39
C ILE A 187 12.43 -9.46 -5.25
N PHE A 188 11.80 -8.29 -5.16
CA PHE A 188 10.82 -7.98 -4.12
C PHE A 188 9.59 -8.86 -4.27
N MET A 189 9.09 -9.01 -5.50
CA MET A 189 7.99 -9.91 -5.83
C MET A 189 8.29 -11.33 -5.38
N LEU A 190 9.43 -11.91 -5.76
CA LEU A 190 9.81 -13.27 -5.40
C LEU A 190 9.94 -13.45 -3.88
N PHE A 191 10.59 -12.51 -3.20
CA PHE A 191 10.75 -12.55 -1.75
C PHE A 191 9.39 -12.54 -1.02
N VAL A 192 8.51 -11.62 -1.40
CA VAL A 192 7.18 -11.47 -0.82
C VAL A 192 6.31 -12.69 -1.14
N TRP A 193 6.33 -13.17 -2.39
CA TRP A 193 5.59 -14.37 -2.81
C TRP A 193 6.01 -15.60 -2.02
N LEU A 194 7.30 -15.91 -1.98
CA LEU A 194 7.81 -17.08 -1.26
C LEU A 194 7.44 -17.04 0.22
N THR A 195 7.58 -15.86 0.85
CA THR A 195 7.19 -15.67 2.25
C THR A 195 5.71 -15.96 2.46
N LEU A 196 4.85 -15.43 1.59
CA LEU A 196 3.41 -15.55 1.74
C LEU A 196 2.91 -16.97 1.44
N PHE A 197 3.40 -17.60 0.38
CA PHE A 197 3.09 -19.01 0.10
C PHE A 197 3.56 -19.93 1.22
N TYR A 198 4.79 -19.76 1.71
CA TYR A 198 5.33 -20.60 2.77
C TYR A 198 4.53 -20.45 4.08
N THR A 199 4.35 -19.21 4.55
CA THR A 199 3.64 -18.95 5.82
C THR A 199 2.20 -19.47 5.77
N TYR A 200 1.51 -19.24 4.66
CA TYR A 200 0.12 -19.65 4.50
C TYR A 200 -0.05 -21.16 4.36
N PHE A 201 0.82 -21.82 3.59
CA PHE A 201 0.84 -23.28 3.48
C PHE A 201 1.02 -23.93 4.86
N MET A 202 1.96 -23.42 5.67
CA MET A 202 2.19 -23.94 7.02
C MET A 202 0.99 -23.72 7.95
N ILE A 203 0.38 -22.53 7.91
CA ILE A 203 -0.83 -22.22 8.71
C ILE A 203 -1.97 -23.17 8.33
N LEU A 204 -2.21 -23.37 7.03
CA LEU A 204 -3.23 -24.28 6.52
C LEU A 204 -3.01 -25.72 6.99
N HIS A 205 -1.78 -26.21 6.90
CA HIS A 205 -1.42 -27.55 7.31
C HIS A 205 -1.70 -27.78 8.80
N ILE A 206 -1.27 -26.85 9.66
CA ILE A 206 -1.51 -26.95 11.10
C ILE A 206 -3.01 -26.83 11.42
N ALA A 207 -3.72 -25.89 10.77
CA ALA A 207 -5.16 -25.72 10.99
C ALA A 207 -5.95 -26.97 10.61
N LYS A 208 -5.58 -27.65 9.51
CA LYS A 208 -6.19 -28.91 9.08
C LYS A 208 -5.92 -30.05 10.07
N ASN A 209 -4.71 -30.12 10.62
CA ASN A 209 -4.34 -31.17 11.57
C ASN A 209 -4.95 -30.95 12.96
N ALA A 210 -5.27 -29.70 13.31
CA ALA A 210 -5.90 -29.34 14.58
C ALA A 210 -7.43 -29.38 14.56
N SER A 211 -8.08 -29.50 13.40
CA SER A 211 -9.53 -29.45 13.30
C SER A 211 -10.18 -30.80 13.62
N THR A 212 -10.65 -30.97 14.85
CA THR A 212 -11.59 -32.04 15.26
C THR A 212 -13.06 -31.64 15.11
N ASP A 213 -13.37 -30.33 14.96
CA ASP A 213 -14.73 -29.78 14.85
C ASP A 213 -14.96 -29.00 13.54
N GLN A 214 -16.06 -29.32 12.86
CA GLN A 214 -16.42 -28.86 11.51
C GLN A 214 -16.83 -27.37 11.49
N ALA A 215 -17.38 -26.84 12.60
CA ALA A 215 -17.77 -25.44 12.72
C ALA A 215 -16.56 -24.52 12.94
N SER A 216 -15.63 -24.92 13.81
CA SER A 216 -14.33 -24.24 14.00
C SER A 216 -13.50 -24.23 12.70
N ALA A 217 -13.49 -25.36 11.97
CA ALA A 217 -12.81 -25.47 10.68
C ALA A 217 -13.36 -24.48 9.64
N LYS A 218 -14.69 -24.33 9.55
CA LYS A 218 -15.33 -23.41 8.60
C LYS A 218 -15.05 -21.93 8.91
N LYS A 219 -14.96 -21.57 10.19
CA LYS A 219 -14.57 -20.21 10.63
C LYS A 219 -13.09 -19.92 10.37
N ALA A 220 -12.21 -20.90 10.57
CA ALA A 220 -10.80 -20.80 10.21
C ALA A 220 -10.64 -20.63 8.68
N GLN A 221 -11.36 -21.41 7.87
CA GLN A 221 -11.35 -21.31 6.40
C GLN A 221 -11.80 -19.94 5.87
N ASN A 222 -12.88 -19.36 6.41
CA ASN A 222 -13.32 -18.02 6.00
C ASN A 222 -12.31 -16.92 6.37
N THR A 223 -11.57 -17.11 7.46
CA THR A 223 -10.49 -16.20 7.87
C THR A 223 -9.32 -16.24 6.89
N ILE A 224 -8.96 -17.45 6.54
CA ILE A 224 -7.87 -17.82 5.64
C ILE A 224 -8.19 -17.31 4.22
N LEU A 225 -9.41 -17.52 3.71
CA LEU A 225 -9.85 -17.05 2.40
C LEU A 225 -9.75 -15.52 2.22
N LEU A 226 -10.15 -14.75 3.24
CA LEU A 226 -10.05 -13.29 3.22
C LEU A 226 -8.59 -12.81 3.26
N HIS A 227 -7.72 -13.48 4.03
CA HIS A 227 -6.28 -13.20 3.99
C HIS A 227 -5.65 -13.60 2.65
N GLY A 228 -6.11 -14.68 2.02
CA GLY A 228 -5.73 -15.09 0.67
C GLY A 228 -6.17 -14.10 -0.40
N ALA A 229 -7.36 -13.50 -0.27
CA ALA A 229 -7.81 -12.44 -1.15
C ALA A 229 -6.92 -11.19 -1.02
N GLN A 230 -6.65 -10.74 0.21
CA GLN A 230 -5.72 -9.61 0.43
C GLN A 230 -4.33 -9.87 -0.11
N LEU A 231 -3.83 -11.10 0.07
CA LEU A 231 -2.58 -11.55 -0.50
C LEU A 231 -2.58 -11.36 -2.02
N LEU A 232 -3.58 -11.90 -2.70
CA LEU A 232 -3.69 -11.82 -4.16
C LEU A 232 -3.77 -10.37 -4.65
N PHE A 233 -4.58 -9.53 -3.99
CA PHE A 233 -4.69 -8.11 -4.32
C PHE A 233 -3.39 -7.33 -4.04
N SER A 234 -2.67 -7.65 -2.96
CA SER A 234 -1.35 -7.06 -2.72
C SER A 234 -0.31 -7.54 -3.73
N MET A 235 -0.43 -8.75 -4.28
CA MET A 235 0.51 -9.23 -5.30
C MET A 235 0.24 -8.56 -6.66
N LEU A 236 -0.99 -8.09 -6.89
CA LEU A 236 -1.36 -7.41 -8.12
C LEU A 236 -0.55 -6.12 -8.33
N SER A 237 -0.07 -5.46 -7.27
CA SER A 237 0.80 -4.27 -7.40
C SER A 237 2.14 -4.57 -8.07
N TYR A 238 2.69 -5.78 -7.89
CA TYR A 238 3.93 -6.18 -8.57
C TYR A 238 3.70 -6.67 -10.00
N ILE A 239 2.50 -7.18 -10.29
CA ILE A 239 2.14 -7.67 -11.63
C ILE A 239 1.72 -6.49 -12.54
N ALA A 240 1.10 -5.46 -11.97
CA ALA A 240 0.58 -4.29 -12.68
C ALA A 240 1.57 -3.65 -13.68
N PRO A 241 2.84 -3.37 -13.33
CA PRO A 241 3.81 -2.81 -14.28
C PRO A 241 4.03 -3.70 -15.51
N PHE A 242 4.01 -5.02 -15.34
CA PHE A 242 4.13 -5.97 -16.45
C PHE A 242 2.86 -5.96 -17.31
N ILE A 243 1.68 -5.93 -16.68
CA ILE A 243 0.41 -5.79 -17.42
C ILE A 243 0.44 -4.54 -18.29
N ASP A 244 0.84 -3.41 -17.73
CA ASP A 244 0.92 -2.14 -18.47
C ASP A 244 1.97 -2.22 -19.58
N MET A 245 3.12 -2.86 -19.34
CA MET A 245 4.18 -3.07 -20.33
C MET A 245 3.70 -3.86 -21.55
N TYR A 246 2.79 -4.82 -21.38
CA TYR A 246 2.26 -5.63 -22.50
C TYR A 246 0.97 -5.06 -23.10
N LEU A 247 0.02 -4.61 -22.28
CA LEU A 247 -1.30 -4.16 -22.75
C LEU A 247 -1.25 -2.77 -23.40
N VAL A 248 -0.43 -1.85 -22.90
CA VAL A 248 -0.35 -0.49 -23.46
C VAL A 248 0.15 -0.51 -24.91
N PRO A 249 1.20 -1.28 -25.28
CA PRO A 249 1.60 -1.41 -26.68
C PRO A 249 0.58 -2.14 -27.56
N LEU A 250 -0.14 -3.14 -27.01
CA LEU A 250 -1.16 -3.89 -27.77
C LEU A 250 -2.41 -3.04 -28.06
N PHE A 251 -2.79 -2.16 -27.13
CA PHE A 251 -3.99 -1.33 -27.22
C PHE A 251 -3.66 0.15 -26.97
N PRO A 252 -2.91 0.80 -27.87
CA PRO A 252 -2.41 2.16 -27.66
C PRO A 252 -3.53 3.21 -27.51
N LYS A 253 -4.66 3.02 -28.20
CA LYS A 253 -5.85 3.89 -28.08
C LYS A 253 -6.50 3.83 -26.70
N SER A 254 -6.33 2.72 -25.98
CA SER A 254 -6.91 2.51 -24.65
C SER A 254 -5.90 2.76 -23.52
N ARG A 255 -4.74 3.34 -23.81
CA ARG A 255 -3.64 3.52 -22.85
C ARG A 255 -4.09 4.14 -21.53
N SER A 256 -4.80 5.27 -21.57
CA SER A 256 -5.21 5.95 -20.34
C SER A 256 -6.18 5.10 -19.51
N ASN A 257 -7.10 4.39 -20.16
CA ASN A 257 -8.07 3.52 -19.50
C ASN A 257 -7.39 2.29 -18.90
N ILE A 258 -6.40 1.71 -19.58
CA ILE A 258 -5.60 0.60 -19.07
C ILE A 258 -4.84 1.03 -17.82
N LEU A 259 -4.04 2.11 -17.91
CA LEU A 259 -3.25 2.61 -16.77
C LEU A 259 -4.13 2.97 -15.57
N PHE A 260 -5.28 3.62 -15.81
CA PHE A 260 -6.21 3.98 -14.76
C PHE A 260 -6.86 2.74 -14.11
N THR A 261 -7.26 1.76 -14.91
CA THR A 261 -7.87 0.52 -14.40
C THR A 261 -6.86 -0.30 -13.62
N THR A 262 -5.64 -0.47 -14.16
CA THR A 262 -4.54 -1.14 -13.45
C THR A 262 -4.26 -0.42 -12.13
N PHE A 263 -4.20 0.91 -12.14
CA PHE A 263 -4.01 1.71 -10.92
C PHE A 263 -5.13 1.50 -9.88
N LEU A 264 -6.40 1.51 -10.28
CA LEU A 264 -7.50 1.25 -9.34
C LEU A 264 -7.41 -0.15 -8.73
N LEU A 265 -7.12 -1.17 -9.53
CA LEU A 265 -7.09 -2.56 -9.08
C LEU A 265 -5.86 -2.88 -8.23
N SER A 266 -4.70 -2.35 -8.58
CA SER A 266 -3.43 -2.70 -7.96
C SER A 266 -2.99 -1.73 -6.87
N HIS A 267 -3.47 -0.48 -6.93
CA HIS A 267 -3.19 0.56 -5.94
C HIS A 267 -4.39 0.85 -5.05
N ILE A 268 -5.57 1.20 -5.56
CA ILE A 268 -6.68 1.65 -4.70
C ILE A 268 -7.35 0.49 -3.95
N LEU A 269 -7.76 -0.56 -4.67
CA LEU A 269 -8.53 -1.67 -4.12
C LEU A 269 -7.85 -2.38 -2.94
N PRO A 270 -6.54 -2.72 -2.96
CA PRO A 270 -5.90 -3.41 -1.84
C PRO A 270 -5.87 -2.57 -0.55
N ARG A 271 -5.83 -1.23 -0.67
CA ARG A 271 -5.84 -0.30 0.48
C ARG A 271 -7.24 0.00 0.99
N LEU A 272 -8.28 -0.24 0.19
CA LEU A 272 -9.65 -0.29 0.69
C LEU A 272 -9.90 -1.58 1.48
N LEU A 273 -9.28 -2.69 1.07
CA LEU A 273 -9.44 -4.00 1.72
C LEU A 273 -8.61 -4.14 3.01
N SER A 274 -7.44 -3.50 3.09
CA SER A 274 -6.55 -3.60 4.27
C SER A 274 -7.25 -3.25 5.60
N PRO A 275 -8.09 -2.19 5.70
CA PRO A 275 -8.75 -1.83 6.94
C PRO A 275 -9.97 -2.69 7.24
N LEU A 276 -10.64 -3.20 6.20
CA LEU A 276 -11.75 -4.15 6.36
C LEU A 276 -11.25 -5.47 6.97
N ILE A 277 -10.11 -5.96 6.47
CA ILE A 277 -9.57 -7.28 6.82
C ILE A 277 -8.86 -7.26 8.17
N TYR A 278 -8.04 -6.23 8.44
CA TYR A 278 -7.22 -6.17 9.66
C TYR A 278 -7.79 -5.25 10.75
N GLY A 279 -8.60 -4.26 10.39
CA GLY A 279 -9.16 -3.27 11.31
C GLY A 279 -10.56 -3.64 11.79
N ILE A 280 -11.58 -3.58 10.91
CA ILE A 280 -13.00 -3.81 11.26
C ILE A 280 -13.24 -5.22 11.81
N ARG A 281 -12.44 -6.19 11.38
CA ARG A 281 -12.52 -7.56 11.88
C ARG A 281 -11.96 -7.72 13.29
N ASP A 282 -11.07 -6.82 13.72
CA ASP A 282 -10.42 -6.91 15.01
C ASP A 282 -11.32 -6.37 16.12
N GLN A 283 -11.70 -7.26 17.03
CA GLN A 283 -12.66 -6.94 18.10
C GLN A 283 -12.16 -5.83 19.02
N GLN A 284 -10.85 -5.68 19.22
CA GLN A 284 -10.32 -4.61 20.06
C GLN A 284 -10.49 -3.26 19.37
N PHE A 285 -10.09 -3.13 18.11
CA PHE A 285 -10.32 -1.89 17.35
C PHE A 285 -11.79 -1.50 17.33
N VAL A 286 -12.68 -2.44 16.99
CA VAL A 286 -14.13 -2.18 16.96
C VAL A 286 -14.66 -1.74 18.31
N LYS A 287 -14.22 -2.36 19.41
CA LYS A 287 -14.65 -1.98 20.77
C LYS A 287 -14.32 -0.52 21.09
N TYR A 288 -13.07 -0.10 20.85
CA TYR A 288 -12.65 1.28 21.14
C TYR A 288 -13.30 2.29 20.19
N ILE A 289 -13.41 1.96 18.90
CA ILE A 289 -14.09 2.82 17.92
C ILE A 289 -15.54 3.04 18.32
N LYS A 290 -16.28 1.97 18.67
CA LYS A 290 -17.66 2.07 19.15
C LYS A 290 -17.78 2.94 20.40
N SER A 291 -16.86 2.78 21.35
CA SER A 291 -16.83 3.61 22.58
C SER A 291 -16.77 5.10 22.25
N TYR A 292 -15.94 5.52 21.29
CA TYR A 292 -15.86 6.92 20.87
C TYR A 292 -17.15 7.43 20.23
N PHE A 293 -17.81 6.60 19.42
CA PHE A 293 -19.09 6.99 18.81
C PHE A 293 -20.24 7.05 19.83
N SER A 294 -20.28 6.11 20.78
CA SER A 294 -21.26 6.12 21.88
C SER A 294 -21.07 7.31 22.80
N TYR A 295 -19.84 7.60 23.21
CA TYR A 295 -19.52 8.76 24.06
C TYR A 295 -19.86 10.09 23.36
N LYS A 296 -19.62 10.20 22.05
CA LYS A 296 -19.99 11.37 21.25
C LYS A 296 -21.51 11.55 21.16
N TYR A 297 -22.28 10.45 21.12
CA TYR A 297 -23.75 10.49 21.09
C TYR A 297 -24.35 10.90 22.45
N GLU A 298 -23.81 10.39 23.56
CA GLU A 298 -24.22 10.79 24.92
C GLU A 298 -23.83 12.24 25.25
N HIS A 299 -22.65 12.69 24.80
CA HIS A 299 -22.22 14.08 24.99
C HIS A 299 -23.02 15.06 24.10
N SER A 300 -23.36 14.68 22.87
CA SER A 300 -24.19 15.52 21.98
C SER A 300 -25.66 15.57 22.38
N SER A 301 -26.17 14.61 23.16
CA SER A 301 -27.54 14.60 23.69
C SER A 301 -27.68 15.28 25.05
N SER A 302 -26.58 15.45 25.78
CA SER A 302 -26.53 16.20 27.05
C SER A 302 -26.28 17.70 26.88
N VAL A 303 -25.81 18.15 25.72
CA VAL A 303 -25.74 19.57 25.35
C VAL A 303 -27.00 19.95 24.58
N LYS A 304 -28.13 20.16 25.29
CA LYS A 304 -29.28 20.89 24.73
C LYS A 304 -29.00 22.40 24.79
N PRO A 305 -29.22 23.16 23.71
CA PRO A 305 -29.08 24.61 23.75
C PRO A 305 -30.22 25.19 24.60
N TYR A 306 -29.86 26.00 25.60
CA TYR A 306 -30.78 26.96 26.21
C TYR A 306 -30.86 28.21 25.33
#